data_AF-A0A938GWM0-F1
#
_entry.id   AF-A0A938GWM0-F1
#
_cell.length_a   1.000
_cell.length_b   1.000
_cell.length_c   1.000
_cell.angle_alpha   90.00
_cell.angle_beta   90.00
_cell.angle_gamma   90.00
#
_symmetry.space_group_name_H-M   'P 1'
#
loop_
_entity.id
_entity.type
_entity.pdbx_description
1 polymer ?
#
loop_
_entity_poly.entity_id
_entity_poly.type
_entity_poly.pdbx_seq_one_letter_code
_entity_poly.pdbx_strand_id
1 'polypeptide(L)'
;PLEKVKDQKFAEQGTTSGMAQMKAFRALAKPALEFIALEAQPAAARDAARHAALQADPLVQYLILDAQANVLCPATKLWNTGHGTNVMREAVALMGGYGITEDCPGFLGQKWMDAQLEATYEGPEAVQRRQISVTMINEVFLALVRQWVADLRAIAGQNSGLGACTLANAFDLWLWTLGHLQSAKDATGAKLFSGNRHGVVFPLVDALCWLLASRQQILDVLELEAKGPANPVVAEGLAGLRNFFSDLACVQAASAAGESARICAELVYGYNATDSCSADGCCCQGPAAAALAPFAELRQKVDACLAGSRLAKDRAADALAQVMIPEALDYPA
;
A
#
# COMPACT_ATOMS: atom_id res chain seq x y z
N PRO A 1 21.49 -9.13 8.14
CA PRO A 1 22.87 -8.74 7.74
C PRO A 1 23.20 -7.27 8.05
N LEU A 2 22.40 -6.31 7.56
CA LEU A 2 22.61 -4.87 7.83
C LEU A 2 22.37 -4.46 9.29
N GLU A 3 21.43 -5.09 10.00
CA GLU A 3 21.18 -4.84 11.43
C GLU A 3 22.43 -5.09 12.28
N LYS A 4 23.12 -6.22 12.05
CA LYS A 4 24.39 -6.54 12.73
C LYS A 4 25.47 -5.50 12.43
N VAL A 5 25.54 -5.01 11.19
CA VAL A 5 26.50 -3.95 10.79
C VAL A 5 26.16 -2.62 11.47
N LYS A 6 24.87 -2.28 11.56
CA LYS A 6 24.38 -1.11 12.30
C LYS A 6 24.75 -1.21 13.78
N ASP A 7 24.50 -2.35 14.43
CA ASP A 7 24.84 -2.58 15.83
C ASP A 7 26.35 -2.46 16.07
N GLN A 8 27.16 -3.05 15.20
CA GLN A 8 28.62 -2.94 15.26
C GLN A 8 29.07 -1.47 15.14
N LYS A 9 28.60 -0.74 14.12
CA LYS A 9 28.95 0.68 13.94
C LYS A 9 28.51 1.55 15.11
N PHE A 10 27.33 1.30 15.67
CA PHE A 10 26.86 2.02 16.85
C PHE A 10 27.69 1.69 18.08
N ALA A 11 28.11 0.44 18.25
CA ALA A 11 29.05 0.07 19.32
C ALA A 11 30.41 0.77 19.15
N GLU A 12 30.98 0.80 17.94
CA GLU A 12 32.22 1.51 17.61
C GLU A 12 32.10 3.02 17.87
N GLN A 13 30.92 3.60 17.69
CA GLN A 13 30.62 5.02 17.95
C GLN A 13 30.21 5.31 19.41
N GLY A 14 30.20 4.29 20.29
CA GLY A 14 29.74 4.44 21.68
C GLY A 14 28.23 4.75 21.81
N THR A 15 27.44 4.50 20.76
CA THR A 15 25.99 4.73 20.70
C THR A 15 25.23 3.50 21.20
N THR A 16 25.20 3.28 22.51
CA THR A 16 24.65 2.05 23.10
C THR A 16 23.21 2.17 23.59
N SER A 17 22.75 3.37 23.97
CA SER A 17 21.38 3.56 24.48
C SER A 17 20.37 3.82 23.36
N GLY A 18 19.12 3.38 23.54
CA GLY A 18 18.05 3.61 22.55
C GLY A 18 17.84 5.09 22.21
N MET A 19 17.96 5.98 23.21
CA MET A 19 17.90 7.44 23.00
C MET A 19 19.06 7.96 22.15
N ALA A 20 20.28 7.44 22.36
CA ALA A 20 21.43 7.80 21.56
C ALA A 20 21.27 7.32 20.11
N GLN A 21 20.77 6.10 19.91
CA GLN A 21 20.47 5.55 18.58
C GLN A 21 19.40 6.37 17.86
N MET A 22 18.32 6.77 18.53
CA MET A 22 17.31 7.67 17.96
C MET A 22 17.91 9.01 17.51
N LYS A 23 18.81 9.60 18.31
CA LYS A 23 19.49 10.85 17.94
C LYS A 23 20.41 10.65 16.73
N ALA A 24 21.15 9.54 16.68
CA ALA A 24 21.99 9.17 15.55
C ALA A 24 21.15 9.01 14.26
N PHE A 25 20.00 8.33 14.33
CA PHE A 25 19.11 8.18 13.18
C PHE A 25 18.48 9.49 12.70
N ARG A 26 18.14 10.42 13.59
CA ARG A 26 17.69 11.76 13.17
C ARG A 26 18.77 12.49 12.38
N ALA A 27 20.05 12.34 12.74
CA ALA A 27 21.14 12.94 11.98
C ALA A 27 21.33 12.29 10.60
N LEU A 28 20.96 11.02 10.46
CA LEU A 28 21.02 10.24 9.21
C LEU A 28 19.82 10.49 8.27
N ALA A 29 18.76 11.16 8.72
CA ALA A 29 17.60 11.44 7.87
C ALA A 29 17.98 12.31 6.66
N LYS A 30 18.78 13.36 6.84
CA LYS A 30 19.23 14.22 5.74
C LYS A 30 20.00 13.46 4.65
N PRO A 31 21.06 12.67 4.96
CA PRO A 31 21.75 11.90 3.92
C PRO A 31 20.86 10.80 3.30
N ALA A 32 19.91 10.22 4.05
CA ALA A 32 18.94 9.29 3.48
C ALA A 32 17.99 9.96 2.47
N LEU A 33 17.47 11.14 2.79
CA LEU A 33 16.65 11.94 1.89
C LEU A 33 17.44 12.37 0.64
N GLU A 34 18.70 12.76 0.83
CA GLU A 34 19.62 13.09 -0.27
C GLU A 34 19.84 11.89 -1.19
N PHE A 35 20.06 10.70 -0.63
CA PHE A 35 20.22 9.48 -1.41
C PHE A 35 18.98 9.16 -2.26
N ILE A 36 17.78 9.24 -1.66
CA ILE A 36 16.50 9.04 -2.38
C ILE A 36 16.36 10.06 -3.52
N ALA A 37 16.67 11.34 -3.26
CA ALA A 37 16.61 12.39 -4.27
C ALA A 37 17.63 12.21 -5.40
N LEU A 38 18.79 11.63 -5.11
CA LEU A 38 19.79 11.27 -6.12
C LEU A 38 19.32 10.07 -6.94
N GLU A 39 18.74 9.03 -6.33
CA GLU A 39 18.16 7.89 -7.07
C GLU A 39 17.05 8.31 -8.04
N ALA A 40 16.30 9.36 -7.70
CA ALA A 40 15.27 9.92 -8.58
C ALA A 40 15.80 10.56 -9.87
N GLN A 41 17.11 10.90 -9.93
CA GLN A 41 17.70 11.61 -11.05
C GLN A 41 18.22 10.66 -12.12
N PRO A 42 18.12 11.02 -13.41
CA PRO A 42 18.80 10.29 -14.47
C PRO A 42 20.30 10.17 -14.18
N ALA A 43 20.89 9.01 -14.45
CA ALA A 43 22.31 8.74 -14.14
C ALA A 43 23.27 9.79 -14.72
N ALA A 44 22.94 10.39 -15.87
CA ALA A 44 23.74 11.43 -16.51
C ALA A 44 23.72 12.79 -15.78
N ALA A 45 22.68 13.08 -15.00
CA ALA A 45 22.51 14.35 -14.27
C ALA A 45 22.85 14.23 -12.78
N ARG A 46 23.00 12.99 -12.28
CA ARG A 46 23.24 12.68 -10.88
C ARG A 46 24.70 12.89 -10.49
N ASP A 47 24.93 13.43 -9.29
CA ASP A 47 26.26 13.39 -8.67
C ASP A 47 26.65 11.94 -8.34
N ALA A 48 27.39 11.31 -9.25
CA ALA A 48 27.77 9.91 -9.16
C ALA A 48 28.66 9.61 -7.95
N ALA A 49 29.54 10.53 -7.57
CA ALA A 49 30.44 10.34 -6.44
C ALA A 49 29.69 10.40 -5.12
N ARG A 50 28.79 11.39 -4.96
CA ARG A 50 27.96 11.51 -3.76
C ARG A 50 26.96 10.36 -3.65
N HIS A 51 26.34 9.98 -4.76
CA HIS A 51 25.44 8.84 -4.82
C HIS A 51 26.16 7.55 -4.38
N ALA A 52 27.33 7.24 -4.95
CA ALA A 52 28.11 6.05 -4.57
C ALA A 52 28.53 6.08 -3.09
N ALA A 53 28.90 7.24 -2.55
CA ALA A 53 29.27 7.38 -1.15
C ALA A 53 28.09 7.09 -0.20
N LEU A 54 26.89 7.58 -0.52
CA LEU A 54 25.67 7.32 0.25
C LEU A 54 25.16 5.89 0.07
N GLN A 55 25.34 5.31 -1.12
CA GLN A 55 25.04 3.90 -1.40
C GLN A 55 25.92 2.97 -0.56
N ALA A 56 27.20 3.32 -0.40
CA ALA A 56 28.16 2.54 0.36
C ALA A 56 28.05 2.74 1.90
N ASP A 57 27.28 3.72 2.39
CA ASP A 57 27.10 3.93 3.83
C ASP A 57 26.01 2.99 4.39
N PRO A 58 26.38 1.94 5.16
CA PRO A 58 25.42 0.99 5.70
C PRO A 58 24.42 1.59 6.68
N LEU A 59 24.73 2.73 7.33
CA LEU A 59 23.77 3.37 8.24
C LEU A 59 22.67 4.13 7.48
N VAL A 60 23.01 4.74 6.34
CA VAL A 60 22.05 5.34 5.42
C VAL A 60 21.17 4.24 4.81
N GLN A 61 21.78 3.17 4.29
CA GLN A 61 21.05 2.04 3.72
C GLN A 61 20.14 1.35 4.75
N TYR A 62 20.64 1.18 5.99
CA TYR A 62 19.83 0.65 7.09
C TYR A 62 18.62 1.55 7.35
N LEU A 63 18.79 2.86 7.50
CA LEU A 63 17.67 3.77 7.81
C LEU A 63 16.59 3.76 6.72
N ILE A 64 16.98 3.70 5.45
CA ILE A 64 16.04 3.62 4.32
C ILE A 64 15.26 2.30 4.33
N LEU A 65 15.96 1.18 4.58
CA LEU A 65 15.31 -0.13 4.64
C LEU A 65 14.42 -0.25 5.88
N ASP A 66 14.87 0.25 7.03
CA ASP A 66 14.14 0.26 8.29
C ASP A 66 12.86 1.12 8.19
N ALA A 67 12.94 2.28 7.53
CA ALA A 67 11.76 3.11 7.26
C ALA A 67 10.70 2.38 6.42
N GLN A 68 11.11 1.54 5.47
CA GLN A 68 10.20 0.69 4.69
C GLN A 68 9.66 -0.48 5.51
N ALA A 69 10.54 -1.23 6.17
CA ALA A 69 10.19 -2.43 6.91
C ALA A 69 9.19 -2.13 8.05
N ASN A 70 9.36 -0.98 8.72
CA ASN A 70 8.45 -0.53 9.77
C ASN A 70 7.00 -0.30 9.31
N VAL A 71 6.77 -0.17 8.00
CA VAL A 71 5.44 -0.02 7.39
C VAL A 71 5.04 -1.27 6.61
N LEU A 72 5.88 -1.78 5.72
CA LEU A 72 5.57 -2.89 4.83
C LEU A 72 5.32 -4.21 5.57
N CYS A 73 6.11 -4.51 6.61
CA CYS A 73 5.94 -5.74 7.39
C CYS A 73 4.57 -5.79 8.09
N PRO A 74 4.20 -4.80 8.92
CA PRO A 74 2.87 -4.79 9.54
C PRO A 74 1.75 -4.61 8.51
N ALA A 75 1.96 -3.89 7.40
CA ALA A 75 0.95 -3.72 6.36
C ALA A 75 0.65 -5.04 5.63
N THR A 76 1.67 -5.86 5.36
CA THR A 76 1.51 -7.18 4.74
C THR A 76 0.62 -8.05 5.60
N LYS A 77 0.90 -8.09 6.90
CA LYS A 77 0.06 -8.81 7.85
C LYS A 77 -1.36 -8.26 7.84
N LEU A 78 -1.52 -6.96 8.05
CA LEU A 78 -2.82 -6.31 8.19
C LEU A 78 -3.71 -6.47 6.95
N TRP A 79 -3.13 -6.35 5.76
CA TRP A 79 -3.88 -6.51 4.52
C TRP A 79 -4.33 -7.96 4.31
N ASN A 80 -3.45 -8.94 4.58
CA ASN A 80 -3.76 -10.36 4.46
C ASN A 80 -4.84 -10.80 5.48
N THR A 81 -4.67 -10.44 6.75
CA THR A 81 -5.60 -10.87 7.81
C THR A 81 -6.92 -10.10 7.80
N GLY A 82 -6.93 -8.89 7.23
CA GLY A 82 -8.14 -8.08 7.05
C GLY A 82 -8.81 -8.38 5.71
N HIS A 83 -8.28 -7.84 4.62
CA HIS A 83 -8.91 -7.97 3.30
C HIS A 83 -8.79 -9.40 2.75
N GLY A 84 -7.61 -10.03 2.84
CA GLY A 84 -7.40 -11.40 2.36
C GLY A 84 -8.38 -12.40 3.00
N THR A 85 -8.58 -12.33 4.31
CA THR A 85 -9.59 -13.13 5.04
C THR A 85 -11.01 -12.88 4.54
N ASN A 86 -11.36 -11.64 4.21
CA ASN A 86 -12.67 -11.32 3.63
C ASN A 86 -12.85 -11.93 2.25
N VAL A 87 -11.81 -11.93 1.41
CA VAL A 87 -11.84 -12.61 0.11
C VAL A 87 -11.97 -14.13 0.28
N MET A 88 -11.29 -14.71 1.28
CA MET A 88 -11.45 -16.13 1.61
C MET A 88 -12.90 -16.46 2.02
N ARG A 89 -13.55 -15.56 2.78
CA ARG A 89 -14.98 -15.69 3.12
C ARG A 89 -15.86 -15.70 1.86
N GLU A 90 -15.58 -14.85 0.87
CA GLU A 90 -16.31 -14.88 -0.41
C GLU A 90 -16.08 -16.19 -1.17
N ALA A 91 -14.85 -16.73 -1.13
CA ALA A 91 -14.55 -18.02 -1.75
C ALA A 91 -15.33 -19.18 -1.10
N VAL A 92 -15.46 -19.17 0.23
CA VAL A 92 -16.33 -20.12 0.95
C VAL A 92 -17.79 -19.95 0.50
N ALA A 93 -18.28 -18.71 0.43
CA ALA A 93 -19.66 -18.42 0.04
C ALA A 93 -19.97 -18.83 -1.41
N LEU A 94 -18.99 -18.75 -2.31
CA LEU A 94 -19.13 -19.19 -3.71
C LEU A 94 -19.47 -20.68 -3.81
N MET A 95 -19.01 -21.49 -2.86
CA MET A 95 -19.30 -22.93 -2.81
C MET A 95 -20.66 -23.25 -2.18
N GLY A 96 -21.42 -22.25 -1.72
CA GLY A 96 -22.69 -22.44 -1.02
C GLY A 96 -22.52 -23.27 0.26
N GLY A 97 -23.50 -24.12 0.57
CA GLY A 97 -23.45 -24.99 1.76
C GLY A 97 -22.28 -25.97 1.77
N TYR A 98 -21.69 -26.26 0.61
CA TYR A 98 -20.51 -27.10 0.49
C TYR A 98 -19.24 -26.41 0.99
N GLY A 99 -19.16 -25.08 0.98
CA GLY A 99 -17.95 -24.34 1.38
C GLY A 99 -17.53 -24.53 2.84
N ILE A 100 -18.45 -24.97 3.69
CA ILE A 100 -18.22 -25.20 5.13
C ILE A 100 -17.93 -26.67 5.46
N THR A 101 -18.00 -27.57 4.48
CA THR A 101 -17.76 -29.01 4.71
C THR A 101 -16.27 -29.33 4.61
N GLU A 102 -15.83 -30.41 5.27
CA GLU A 102 -14.42 -30.78 5.30
C GLU A 102 -13.87 -31.19 3.93
N ASP A 103 -14.75 -31.69 3.06
CA ASP A 103 -14.47 -32.14 1.71
C ASP A 103 -14.50 -31.02 0.67
N CYS A 104 -14.75 -29.76 1.07
CA CYS A 104 -14.68 -28.62 0.16
C CYS A 104 -13.29 -28.53 -0.53
N PRO A 105 -13.24 -28.48 -1.87
CA PRO A 105 -12.02 -28.26 -2.65
C PRO A 105 -11.14 -27.14 -2.09
N GLY A 106 -9.89 -27.46 -1.82
CA GLY A 106 -8.89 -26.51 -1.36
C GLY A 106 -9.01 -26.17 0.12
N PHE A 107 -9.84 -26.89 0.88
CA PHE A 107 -10.04 -26.71 2.33
C PHE A 107 -10.46 -25.27 2.67
N LEU A 108 -11.37 -24.68 1.87
CA LEU A 108 -11.70 -23.24 1.98
C LEU A 108 -12.27 -22.89 3.36
N GLY A 109 -13.16 -23.74 3.90
CA GLY A 109 -13.70 -23.57 5.25
C GLY A 109 -12.61 -23.56 6.31
N GLN A 110 -11.67 -24.53 6.26
CA GLN A 110 -10.55 -24.58 7.21
C GLN A 110 -9.61 -23.38 7.05
N LYS A 111 -9.22 -23.03 5.82
CA LYS A 111 -8.35 -21.87 5.55
C LYS A 111 -8.96 -20.56 6.06
N TRP A 112 -10.27 -20.37 5.91
CA TRP A 112 -10.95 -19.20 6.44
C TRP A 112 -10.95 -19.17 7.98
N MET A 113 -11.12 -20.33 8.63
CA MET A 113 -11.02 -20.46 10.09
C MET A 113 -9.59 -20.19 10.57
N ASP A 114 -8.58 -20.76 9.91
CA ASP A 114 -7.16 -20.57 10.26
C ASP A 114 -6.73 -19.09 10.15
N ALA A 115 -7.25 -18.37 9.16
CA ALA A 115 -7.01 -16.93 9.00
C ALA A 115 -7.48 -16.09 10.21
N GLN A 116 -8.43 -16.58 11.01
CA GLN A 116 -8.84 -15.89 12.25
C GLN A 116 -7.72 -15.89 13.30
N LEU A 117 -6.94 -16.97 13.37
CA LEU A 117 -5.76 -17.04 14.24
C LEU A 117 -4.72 -16.01 13.78
N GLU A 118 -4.46 -15.93 12.47
CA GLU A 118 -3.47 -15.02 11.87
C GLU A 118 -3.70 -13.54 12.21
N ALA A 119 -4.95 -13.13 12.36
CA ALA A 119 -5.32 -11.77 12.78
C ALA A 119 -4.90 -11.44 14.24
N THR A 120 -4.53 -12.43 15.05
CA THR A 120 -4.32 -12.29 16.50
C THR A 120 -2.90 -12.58 17.00
N TYR A 121 -2.24 -13.66 16.54
CA TYR A 121 -0.87 -14.01 16.96
C TYR A 121 0.17 -13.05 16.34
N GLU A 122 1.43 -12.99 16.78
CA GLU A 122 2.44 -11.99 16.35
C GLU A 122 1.98 -10.52 16.43
N GLY A 123 1.10 -10.20 17.40
CA GLY A 123 0.52 -8.88 17.61
C GLY A 123 -0.77 -8.68 16.81
N PRO A 124 -1.92 -8.45 17.47
CA PRO A 124 -3.21 -8.34 16.80
C PRO A 124 -3.28 -7.14 15.86
N GLU A 125 -4.24 -7.14 14.93
CA GLU A 125 -4.35 -6.08 13.91
C GLU A 125 -4.33 -4.64 14.46
N ALA A 126 -4.93 -4.40 15.63
CA ALA A 126 -4.90 -3.09 16.28
C ALA A 126 -3.47 -2.63 16.64
N VAL A 127 -2.59 -3.58 17.01
CA VAL A 127 -1.16 -3.31 17.25
C VAL A 127 -0.43 -3.02 15.95
N GLN A 128 -0.75 -3.74 14.86
CA GLN A 128 -0.19 -3.47 13.54
C GLN A 128 -0.58 -2.05 13.07
N ARG A 129 -1.87 -1.70 13.18
CA ARG A 129 -2.37 -0.36 12.88
C ARG A 129 -1.69 0.71 13.73
N ARG A 130 -1.48 0.43 15.02
CA ARG A 130 -0.76 1.35 15.91
C ARG A 130 0.68 1.57 15.45
N GLN A 131 1.41 0.51 15.10
CA GLN A 131 2.79 0.63 14.61
C GLN A 131 2.86 1.46 13.33
N ILE A 132 2.01 1.16 12.34
CA ILE A 132 2.00 1.88 11.07
C ILE A 132 1.62 3.35 11.30
N SER A 133 0.64 3.66 12.16
CA SER A 133 0.22 5.04 12.40
C SER A 133 1.34 5.96 12.90
N VAL A 134 2.33 5.40 13.59
CA VAL A 134 3.51 6.12 14.10
C VAL A 134 4.63 6.20 13.06
N THR A 135 4.77 5.20 12.21
CA THR A 135 5.91 5.05 11.29
C THR A 135 5.63 5.59 9.89
N MET A 136 4.37 5.60 9.45
CA MET A 136 3.96 6.12 8.14
C MET A 136 4.18 7.62 7.96
N ILE A 137 4.43 8.36 9.06
CA ILE A 137 4.74 9.80 9.04
C ILE A 137 6.25 10.10 9.03
N ASN A 138 7.09 9.06 9.03
CA ASN A 138 8.53 9.20 8.93
C ASN A 138 8.91 9.88 7.61
N GLU A 139 9.76 10.91 7.66
CA GLU A 139 10.11 11.71 6.48
C GLU A 139 10.83 10.92 5.38
N VAL A 140 11.66 9.94 5.75
CA VAL A 140 12.34 9.03 4.82
C VAL A 140 11.31 8.13 4.14
N PHE A 141 10.36 7.57 4.89
CA PHE A 141 9.26 6.79 4.32
C PHE A 141 8.41 7.64 3.37
N LEU A 142 8.03 8.85 3.75
CA LEU A 142 7.25 9.75 2.89
C LEU A 142 8.02 10.16 1.63
N ALA A 143 9.34 10.30 1.70
CA ALA A 143 10.16 10.54 0.51
C ALA A 143 10.14 9.33 -0.44
N LEU A 144 10.22 8.11 0.10
CA LEU A 144 10.08 6.88 -0.68
C LEU A 144 8.69 6.77 -1.32
N VAL A 145 7.61 7.07 -0.59
CA VAL A 145 6.25 7.05 -1.17
C VAL A 145 6.15 8.03 -2.35
N ARG A 146 6.68 9.26 -2.22
CA ARG A 146 6.70 10.21 -3.34
C ARG A 146 7.50 9.69 -4.54
N GLN A 147 8.63 9.03 -4.29
CA GLN A 147 9.39 8.37 -5.35
C GLN A 147 8.57 7.26 -6.01
N TRP A 148 7.89 6.42 -5.23
CA TRP A 148 7.04 5.35 -5.76
C TRP A 148 5.89 5.90 -6.62
N VAL A 149 5.34 7.07 -6.28
CA VAL A 149 4.35 7.73 -7.16
C VAL A 149 4.99 8.09 -8.50
N ALA A 150 6.21 8.65 -8.51
CA ALA A 150 6.92 8.96 -9.76
C ALA A 150 7.21 7.68 -10.58
N ASP A 151 7.65 6.61 -9.91
CA ASP A 151 7.90 5.31 -10.54
C ASP A 151 6.62 4.73 -11.15
N LEU A 152 5.50 4.77 -10.43
CA LEU A 152 4.20 4.30 -10.92
C LEU A 152 3.72 5.10 -12.15
N ARG A 153 3.99 6.42 -12.19
CA ARG A 153 3.69 7.22 -13.40
C ARG A 153 4.60 6.83 -14.57
N ALA A 154 5.88 6.55 -14.32
CA ALA A 154 6.78 6.05 -15.35
C ALA A 154 6.34 4.68 -15.88
N ILE A 155 5.95 3.77 -14.97
CA ILE A 155 5.37 2.47 -15.32
C ILE A 155 4.11 2.65 -16.17
N ALA A 156 3.21 3.57 -15.79
CA ALA A 156 1.99 3.82 -16.56
C ALA A 156 2.26 4.31 -17.99
N GLY A 157 3.35 5.05 -18.21
CA GLY A 157 3.77 5.48 -19.54
C GLY A 157 4.28 4.35 -20.44
N GLN A 158 4.78 3.26 -19.84
CA GLN A 158 5.30 2.09 -20.57
C GLN A 158 4.27 0.95 -20.65
N ASN A 159 3.48 0.79 -19.59
CA ASN A 159 2.57 -0.32 -19.35
C ASN A 159 1.21 0.22 -18.83
N SER A 160 0.45 0.88 -19.71
CA SER A 160 -0.82 1.52 -19.36
C SER A 160 -1.89 0.54 -18.84
N GLY A 161 -1.75 -0.76 -19.16
CA GLY A 161 -2.67 -1.81 -18.74
C GLY A 161 -2.58 -2.24 -17.27
N LEU A 162 -1.53 -1.87 -16.53
CA LEU A 162 -1.29 -2.37 -15.16
C LEU A 162 -2.06 -1.62 -14.07
N GLY A 163 -2.76 -0.52 -14.41
CA GLY A 163 -3.40 0.34 -13.41
C GLY A 163 -2.45 1.23 -12.59
N ALA A 164 -1.18 1.33 -13.00
CA ALA A 164 -0.17 2.10 -12.28
C ALA A 164 -0.50 3.60 -12.15
N CYS A 165 -1.14 4.21 -13.16
CA CYS A 165 -1.59 5.61 -13.09
C CYS A 165 -2.70 5.80 -12.04
N THR A 166 -3.66 4.88 -12.01
CA THR A 166 -4.75 4.83 -11.02
C THR A 166 -4.18 4.77 -9.60
N LEU A 167 -3.21 3.89 -9.39
CA LEU A 167 -2.55 3.72 -8.10
C LEU A 167 -1.71 4.95 -7.71
N ALA A 168 -0.99 5.57 -8.65
CA ALA A 168 -0.23 6.80 -8.42
C ALA A 168 -1.14 7.94 -7.91
N ASN A 169 -2.28 8.17 -8.57
CA ASN A 169 -3.24 9.18 -8.13
C ASN A 169 -3.84 8.87 -6.75
N ALA A 170 -4.04 7.60 -6.42
CA ALA A 170 -4.53 7.20 -5.10
C ALA A 170 -3.49 7.43 -3.99
N PHE A 171 -2.20 7.23 -4.29
CA PHE A 171 -1.12 7.64 -3.38
C PHE A 171 -1.04 9.16 -3.20
N ASP A 172 -1.20 9.96 -4.26
CA ASP A 172 -1.24 11.43 -4.13
C ASP A 172 -2.41 11.87 -3.23
N LEU A 173 -3.59 11.27 -3.41
CA LEU A 173 -4.77 11.51 -2.58
C LEU A 173 -4.46 11.18 -1.11
N TRP A 174 -3.88 10.00 -0.86
CA TRP A 174 -3.50 9.58 0.49
C TRP A 174 -2.45 10.49 1.14
N LEU A 175 -1.42 10.90 0.39
CA LEU A 175 -0.38 11.83 0.86
C LEU A 175 -0.99 13.19 1.23
N TRP A 176 -1.89 13.70 0.40
CA TRP A 176 -2.61 14.94 0.69
C TRP A 176 -3.45 14.79 1.95
N THR A 177 -4.22 13.70 2.06
CA THR A 177 -5.08 13.43 3.22
C THR A 177 -4.28 13.34 4.51
N LEU A 178 -3.13 12.65 4.50
CA LEU A 178 -2.23 12.60 5.64
C LEU A 178 -1.80 14.02 6.06
N GLY A 179 -1.34 14.84 5.12
CA GLY A 179 -0.90 16.21 5.40
C GLY A 179 -2.02 17.10 5.96
N HIS A 180 -3.23 16.96 5.42
CA HIS A 180 -4.42 17.63 5.95
C HIS A 180 -4.70 17.21 7.39
N LEU A 181 -4.81 15.91 7.66
CA LEU A 181 -5.16 15.37 8.97
C LEU A 181 -4.15 15.77 10.06
N GLN A 182 -2.85 15.84 9.71
CA GLN A 182 -1.78 16.27 10.62
C GLN A 182 -1.95 17.70 11.16
N SER A 183 -2.65 18.57 10.43
CA SER A 183 -2.82 19.98 10.79
C SER A 183 -4.26 20.35 11.17
N ALA A 184 -5.23 19.61 10.66
CA ALA A 184 -6.65 19.89 10.80
C ALA A 184 -7.22 19.54 12.19
N LYS A 185 -8.36 20.16 12.47
CA LYS A 185 -9.20 19.95 13.65
C LYS A 185 -10.62 19.63 13.20
N ASP A 186 -11.37 18.91 14.02
CA ASP A 186 -12.80 18.72 13.79
C ASP A 186 -13.61 19.97 14.15
N ALA A 187 -14.92 19.90 13.88
CA ALA A 187 -15.90 20.93 14.21
C ALA A 187 -15.92 21.36 15.70
N THR A 188 -15.43 20.51 16.62
CA THR A 188 -15.33 20.82 18.06
C THR A 188 -13.99 21.45 18.44
N GLY A 189 -13.07 21.59 17.48
CA GLY A 189 -11.72 22.11 17.69
C GLY A 189 -10.69 21.07 18.14
N ALA A 190 -11.05 19.78 18.20
CA ALA A 190 -10.14 18.71 18.57
C ALA A 190 -9.27 18.27 17.38
N LYS A 191 -7.98 18.01 17.63
CA LYS A 191 -7.02 17.59 16.58
C LYS A 191 -7.45 16.28 15.93
N LEU A 192 -7.37 16.20 14.61
CA LEU A 192 -7.69 14.97 13.87
C LEU A 192 -6.58 13.93 14.01
N PHE A 193 -5.35 14.28 13.65
CA PHE A 193 -4.24 13.33 13.78
C PHE A 193 -3.67 13.35 15.20
N SER A 194 -3.95 12.30 15.95
CA SER A 194 -3.31 12.05 17.24
C SER A 194 -3.20 10.57 17.52
N GLY A 195 -2.18 10.17 18.29
CA GLY A 195 -1.97 8.75 18.61
C GLY A 195 -3.15 8.10 19.35
N ASN A 196 -4.03 8.87 19.99
CA ASN A 196 -5.17 8.31 20.74
C ASN A 196 -6.49 8.38 19.96
N ARG A 197 -6.51 8.99 18.77
CA ARG A 197 -7.71 9.10 17.94
C ARG A 197 -7.72 8.01 16.87
N HIS A 198 -7.89 6.77 17.31
CA HIS A 198 -7.82 5.59 16.42
C HIS A 198 -8.84 5.63 15.29
N GLY A 199 -10.01 6.24 15.50
CA GLY A 199 -10.99 6.48 14.43
C GLY A 199 -10.49 7.34 13.25
N VAL A 200 -9.36 8.04 13.40
CA VAL A 200 -8.67 8.75 12.31
C VAL A 200 -7.48 7.94 11.82
N VAL A 201 -6.58 7.57 12.73
CA VAL A 201 -5.29 7.01 12.34
C VAL A 201 -5.39 5.57 11.83
N PHE A 202 -6.35 4.77 12.29
CA PHE A 202 -6.50 3.38 11.85
C PHE A 202 -7.07 3.28 10.43
N PRO A 203 -8.17 3.97 10.07
CA PRO A 203 -8.63 3.96 8.69
C PRO A 203 -7.58 4.48 7.70
N LEU A 204 -6.82 5.53 8.07
CA LEU A 204 -5.75 6.04 7.20
C LEU A 204 -4.65 5.00 6.95
N VAL A 205 -4.34 4.18 7.96
CA VAL A 205 -3.45 3.02 7.82
C VAL A 205 -4.06 1.96 6.90
N ASP A 206 -5.35 1.63 7.07
CA ASP A 206 -6.02 0.64 6.23
C ASP A 206 -5.99 1.07 4.75
N ALA A 207 -6.23 2.35 4.46
CA ALA A 207 -6.07 2.93 3.13
C ALA A 207 -4.65 2.75 2.59
N LEU A 208 -3.62 3.03 3.39
CA LEU A 208 -2.23 2.81 2.97
C LEU A 208 -1.96 1.33 2.64
N CYS A 209 -2.48 0.39 3.42
CA CYS A 209 -2.25 -1.04 3.22
C CYS A 209 -2.81 -1.53 1.87
N TRP A 210 -3.97 -1.04 1.47
CA TRP A 210 -4.53 -1.28 0.13
C TRP A 210 -3.58 -0.84 -0.99
N LEU A 211 -3.05 0.38 -0.88
CA LEU A 211 -2.16 0.96 -1.88
C LEU A 211 -0.83 0.20 -1.96
N LEU A 212 -0.27 -0.18 -0.80
CA LEU A 212 0.98 -0.94 -0.74
C LEU A 212 0.83 -2.33 -1.34
N ALA A 213 -0.24 -3.07 -1.02
CA ALA A 213 -0.49 -4.38 -1.59
C ALA A 213 -0.62 -4.33 -3.12
N SER A 214 -1.40 -3.37 -3.64
CA SER A 214 -1.56 -3.21 -5.09
C SER A 214 -0.26 -2.80 -5.79
N ARG A 215 0.58 -1.98 -5.14
CA ARG A 215 1.91 -1.63 -5.67
C ARG A 215 2.78 -2.86 -5.84
N GLN A 216 2.81 -3.74 -4.83
CA GLN A 216 3.62 -4.96 -4.89
C GLN A 216 3.16 -5.86 -6.03
N GLN A 217 1.85 -6.03 -6.22
CA GLN A 217 1.33 -6.82 -7.35
C GLN A 217 1.76 -6.25 -8.72
N ILE A 218 1.75 -4.92 -8.91
CA ILE A 218 2.25 -4.31 -10.15
C ILE A 218 3.73 -4.63 -10.36
N LEU A 219 4.55 -4.53 -9.31
CA LEU A 219 5.97 -4.85 -9.38
C LEU A 219 6.22 -6.33 -9.65
N ASP A 220 5.42 -7.22 -9.08
CA ASP A 220 5.51 -8.66 -9.31
C ASP A 220 5.21 -9.02 -10.77
N VAL A 221 4.29 -8.31 -11.43
CA VAL A 221 4.02 -8.48 -12.87
C VAL A 221 5.23 -8.06 -13.72
N LEU A 222 5.88 -6.94 -13.38
CA LEU A 222 7.07 -6.47 -14.08
C LEU A 222 8.26 -7.42 -13.86
N GLU A 223 8.40 -7.96 -12.65
CA GLU A 223 9.40 -8.98 -12.32
C GLU A 223 9.15 -10.27 -13.10
N LEU A 224 7.89 -10.72 -13.18
CA LEU A 224 7.48 -11.88 -13.99
C LEU A 224 7.82 -11.66 -15.46
N GLU A 225 7.57 -10.47 -16.01
CA GLU A 225 7.94 -10.14 -17.39
C GLU A 225 9.45 -10.16 -17.60
N ALA A 226 10.22 -9.56 -16.69
CA ALA A 226 11.66 -9.43 -16.84
C ALA A 226 12.42 -10.75 -16.64
N LYS A 227 11.98 -11.59 -15.68
CA LYS A 227 12.71 -12.80 -15.27
C LYS A 227 12.03 -14.10 -15.70
N GLY A 228 10.74 -14.06 -16.05
CA GLY A 228 9.97 -15.21 -16.52
C GLY A 228 10.62 -15.98 -17.68
N PRO A 229 11.21 -15.34 -18.71
CA PRO A 229 11.81 -16.06 -19.84
C PRO A 229 12.98 -16.96 -19.43
N ALA A 230 13.68 -16.64 -18.34
CA ALA A 230 14.80 -17.41 -17.81
C ALA A 230 14.39 -18.47 -16.79
N ASN A 231 13.11 -18.53 -16.40
CA ASN A 231 12.61 -19.46 -15.40
C ASN A 231 11.87 -20.64 -16.07
N PRO A 232 12.41 -21.88 -15.99
CA PRO A 232 11.84 -23.03 -16.69
C PRO A 232 10.42 -23.40 -16.22
N VAL A 233 9.99 -22.96 -15.02
CA VAL A 233 8.66 -23.26 -14.47
C VAL A 233 7.57 -22.43 -15.14
N VAL A 234 7.86 -21.19 -15.52
CA VAL A 234 6.87 -20.23 -16.04
C VAL A 234 7.12 -19.80 -17.47
N ALA A 235 8.27 -20.18 -18.06
CA ALA A 235 8.61 -19.85 -19.44
C ALA A 235 7.57 -20.40 -20.42
N GLU A 236 7.11 -21.63 -20.19
CA GLU A 236 5.96 -22.19 -20.89
C GLU A 236 4.68 -21.49 -20.41
N GLY A 237 3.96 -20.84 -21.32
CA GLY A 237 2.74 -20.09 -20.99
C GLY A 237 2.96 -18.68 -20.44
N LEU A 238 4.20 -18.17 -20.39
CA LEU A 238 4.53 -16.83 -19.86
C LEU A 238 3.63 -15.72 -20.42
N ALA A 239 3.37 -15.74 -21.73
CA ALA A 239 2.54 -14.72 -22.37
C ALA A 239 1.11 -14.68 -21.79
N GLY A 240 0.53 -15.86 -21.53
CA GLY A 240 -0.79 -15.99 -20.91
C GLY A 240 -0.78 -15.52 -19.45
N LEU A 241 0.21 -15.96 -18.67
CA LEU A 241 0.40 -15.54 -17.28
C LEU A 241 0.56 -14.02 -17.17
N ARG A 242 1.42 -13.43 -18.00
CA ARG A 242 1.65 -11.97 -18.02
C ARG A 242 0.36 -11.22 -18.33
N ASN A 243 -0.40 -11.64 -19.33
CA ASN A 243 -1.66 -10.97 -19.69
C ASN A 243 -2.67 -11.06 -18.54
N PHE A 244 -2.87 -12.25 -17.98
CA PHE A 244 -3.80 -12.47 -16.87
C PHE A 244 -3.42 -11.64 -15.63
N PHE A 245 -2.16 -11.70 -15.19
CA PHE A 245 -1.72 -10.95 -14.02
C PHE A 245 -1.69 -9.44 -14.26
N SER A 246 -1.48 -8.99 -15.50
CA SER A 246 -1.62 -7.56 -15.85
C SER A 246 -3.05 -7.08 -15.67
N ASP A 247 -4.03 -7.85 -16.17
CA ASP A 247 -5.45 -7.54 -16.00
C ASP A 247 -5.85 -7.60 -14.52
N LEU A 248 -5.38 -8.60 -13.77
CA LEU A 248 -5.63 -8.71 -12.34
C LEU A 248 -5.01 -7.55 -11.54
N ALA A 249 -3.79 -7.11 -11.89
CA ALA A 249 -3.16 -5.94 -11.29
C ALA A 249 -3.96 -4.66 -11.55
N CYS A 250 -4.51 -4.50 -12.76
CA CYS A 250 -5.40 -3.38 -13.09
C CYS A 250 -6.68 -3.38 -12.23
N VAL A 251 -7.31 -4.55 -12.08
CA VAL A 251 -8.50 -4.73 -11.23
C VAL A 251 -8.18 -4.41 -9.77
N GLN A 252 -7.04 -4.90 -9.27
CA GLN A 252 -6.63 -4.63 -7.90
C GLN A 252 -6.27 -3.16 -7.66
N ALA A 253 -5.62 -2.50 -8.62
CA ALA A 253 -5.33 -1.07 -8.55
C ALA A 253 -6.61 -0.24 -8.50
N ALA A 254 -7.63 -0.62 -9.27
CA ALA A 254 -8.94 0.02 -9.23
C ALA A 254 -9.64 -0.15 -7.87
N SER A 255 -9.64 -1.38 -7.31
CA SER A 255 -10.20 -1.65 -5.98
C SER A 255 -9.46 -0.90 -4.87
N ALA A 256 -8.13 -0.96 -4.87
CA ALA A 256 -7.29 -0.26 -3.89
C ALA A 256 -7.49 1.26 -3.95
N ALA A 257 -7.56 1.83 -5.15
CA ALA A 257 -7.82 3.24 -5.35
C ALA A 257 -9.23 3.65 -4.88
N GLY A 258 -10.25 2.84 -5.17
CA GLY A 258 -11.62 3.07 -4.72
C GLY A 258 -11.77 3.05 -3.20
N GLU A 259 -11.25 2.02 -2.55
CA GLU A 259 -11.32 1.90 -1.08
C GLU A 259 -10.51 2.99 -0.37
N SER A 260 -9.29 3.25 -0.84
CA SER A 260 -8.45 4.31 -0.27
C SER A 260 -9.12 5.67 -0.44
N ALA A 261 -9.74 5.92 -1.58
CA ALA A 261 -10.45 7.17 -1.83
C ALA A 261 -11.70 7.34 -0.96
N ARG A 262 -12.50 6.28 -0.78
CA ARG A 262 -13.65 6.30 0.12
C ARG A 262 -13.22 6.63 1.55
N ILE A 263 -12.21 5.93 2.06
CA ILE A 263 -11.67 6.18 3.40
C ILE A 263 -11.12 7.61 3.52
N CYS A 264 -10.35 8.07 2.54
CA CYS A 264 -9.82 9.44 2.57
C CYS A 264 -10.93 10.49 2.58
N ALA A 265 -12.01 10.28 1.83
CA ALA A 265 -13.15 11.18 1.81
C ALA A 265 -13.90 11.20 3.15
N GLU A 266 -14.10 10.03 3.77
CA GLU A 266 -14.69 9.93 5.11
C GLU A 266 -13.83 10.68 6.15
N LEU A 267 -12.50 10.54 6.10
CA LEU A 267 -11.60 11.22 7.03
C LEU A 267 -11.50 12.73 6.81
N VAL A 268 -11.60 13.20 5.57
CA VAL A 268 -11.50 14.64 5.24
C VAL A 268 -12.81 15.37 5.49
N TYR A 269 -13.95 14.78 5.09
CA TYR A 269 -15.25 15.44 5.19
C TYR A 269 -16.02 15.07 6.46
N GLY A 270 -15.82 13.87 7.01
CA GLY A 270 -16.63 13.32 8.11
C GLY A 270 -16.46 14.03 9.45
N TYR A 271 -15.47 14.93 9.59
CA TYR A 271 -15.26 15.74 10.79
C TYR A 271 -15.70 17.20 10.65
N ASN A 272 -16.26 17.57 9.50
CA ASN A 272 -16.83 18.90 9.27
C ASN A 272 -18.19 19.04 9.97
N ALA A 273 -18.57 20.27 10.31
CA ALA A 273 -19.89 20.55 10.86
C ALA A 273 -20.98 20.35 9.80
N THR A 274 -22.08 19.70 10.18
CA THR A 274 -23.24 19.41 9.30
C THR A 274 -24.36 20.45 9.43
N ASP A 275 -24.18 21.45 10.27
CA ASP A 275 -25.14 22.52 10.57
C ASP A 275 -25.38 23.49 9.39
N SER A 276 -24.52 23.44 8.37
CA SER A 276 -24.65 24.17 7.11
C SER A 276 -25.50 23.45 6.05
N CYS A 277 -25.93 22.21 6.31
CA CYS A 277 -26.85 21.49 5.42
C CYS A 277 -28.30 21.94 5.70
N SER A 278 -28.95 22.59 4.72
CA SER A 278 -30.32 23.10 4.78
C SER A 278 -31.09 22.75 3.50
N ALA A 279 -32.39 23.08 3.45
CA ALA A 279 -33.19 22.92 2.24
C ALA A 279 -32.67 23.78 1.06
N ASP A 280 -32.05 24.92 1.36
CA ASP A 280 -31.61 25.92 0.39
C ASP A 280 -30.09 25.89 0.14
N GLY A 281 -29.34 25.00 0.81
CA GLY A 281 -27.88 24.91 0.70
C GLY A 281 -27.29 23.62 1.26
N CYS A 282 -26.20 23.14 0.64
CA CYS A 282 -25.51 21.94 1.07
C CYS A 282 -24.29 22.28 1.94
N CYS A 283 -24.04 21.50 3.00
CA CYS A 283 -22.80 21.55 3.79
C CYS A 283 -21.53 21.21 2.99
N CYS A 284 -21.69 20.75 1.76
CA CYS A 284 -20.66 20.61 0.76
C CYS A 284 -20.33 21.90 -0.02
N GLN A 285 -20.93 23.04 0.34
CA GLN A 285 -20.75 24.34 -0.31
C GLN A 285 -20.20 25.39 0.67
N GLY A 286 -19.55 26.44 0.15
CA GLY A 286 -19.02 27.57 0.95
C GLY A 286 -17.50 27.53 1.21
N PRO A 287 -16.96 28.48 2.00
CA PRO A 287 -15.51 28.67 2.15
C PRO A 287 -14.75 27.47 2.73
N ALA A 288 -15.34 26.74 3.66
CA ALA A 288 -14.75 25.52 4.21
C ALA A 288 -14.65 24.40 3.16
N ALA A 289 -15.68 24.24 2.32
CA ALA A 289 -15.64 23.31 1.20
C ALA A 289 -14.64 23.76 0.11
N ALA A 290 -14.54 25.07 -0.15
CA ALA A 290 -13.56 25.62 -1.09
C ALA A 290 -12.11 25.38 -0.65
N ALA A 291 -11.83 25.40 0.66
CA ALA A 291 -10.51 25.04 1.19
C ALA A 291 -10.11 23.57 0.92
N LEU A 292 -11.10 22.71 0.63
CA LEU A 292 -10.92 21.31 0.28
C LEU A 292 -10.96 21.07 -1.24
N ALA A 293 -10.94 22.12 -2.07
CA ALA A 293 -10.88 21.99 -3.52
C ALA A 293 -9.68 21.15 -4.03
N PRO A 294 -8.46 21.26 -3.47
CA PRO A 294 -7.35 20.39 -3.87
C PRO A 294 -7.63 18.90 -3.64
N PHE A 295 -8.33 18.56 -2.56
CA PHE A 295 -8.74 17.18 -2.30
C PHE A 295 -9.76 16.70 -3.33
N ALA A 296 -10.77 17.53 -3.63
CA ALA A 296 -11.79 17.20 -4.63
C ALA A 296 -11.17 16.96 -6.02
N GLU A 297 -10.18 17.75 -6.42
CA GLU A 297 -9.45 17.55 -7.68
C GLU A 297 -8.68 16.22 -7.70
N LEU A 298 -7.97 15.89 -6.63
CA LEU A 298 -7.28 14.60 -6.50
C LEU A 298 -8.28 13.43 -6.52
N ARG A 299 -9.43 13.58 -5.85
CA ARG A 299 -10.50 12.57 -5.83
C ARG A 299 -11.06 12.32 -7.22
N GLN A 300 -11.34 13.39 -7.98
CA GLN A 300 -11.79 13.31 -9.36
C GLN A 300 -10.77 12.60 -10.26
N LYS A 301 -9.46 12.89 -10.10
CA LYS A 301 -8.40 12.19 -10.85
C LYS A 301 -8.41 10.69 -10.57
N VAL A 302 -8.58 10.29 -9.31
CA VAL A 302 -8.69 8.87 -8.95
C VAL A 302 -9.89 8.21 -9.63
N ASP A 303 -11.08 8.83 -9.56
CA ASP A 303 -12.29 8.30 -10.20
C ASP A 303 -12.12 8.16 -11.73
N ALA A 304 -11.63 9.21 -12.38
CA ALA A 304 -11.42 9.21 -13.82
C ALA A 304 -10.41 8.15 -14.26
N CYS A 305 -9.39 7.88 -13.45
CA CYS A 305 -8.38 6.85 -13.74
C CYS A 305 -8.88 5.41 -13.53
N LEU A 306 -10.13 5.20 -13.13
CA LEU A 306 -10.76 3.87 -13.16
C LEU A 306 -11.15 3.44 -14.59
N ALA A 307 -11.03 4.32 -15.58
CA ALA A 307 -11.30 4.01 -16.98
C ALA A 307 -10.57 2.74 -17.43
N GLY A 308 -11.31 1.81 -18.05
CA GLY A 308 -10.78 0.53 -18.54
C GLY A 308 -10.65 -0.58 -17.50
N SER A 309 -10.75 -0.29 -16.20
CA SER A 309 -10.64 -1.32 -15.15
C SER A 309 -11.68 -2.44 -15.26
N ARG A 310 -12.90 -2.11 -15.70
CA ARG A 310 -13.96 -3.11 -15.96
C ARG A 310 -13.64 -4.00 -17.15
N LEU A 311 -13.05 -3.45 -18.21
CA LEU A 311 -12.60 -4.24 -19.36
C LEU A 311 -11.46 -5.19 -18.97
N ALA A 312 -10.55 -4.76 -18.09
CA ALA A 312 -9.53 -5.65 -17.52
C ALA A 312 -10.16 -6.77 -16.69
N LYS A 313 -11.19 -6.44 -15.90
CA LYS A 313 -11.95 -7.45 -15.16
C LYS A 313 -12.62 -8.48 -16.08
N ASP A 314 -13.24 -8.03 -17.17
CA ASP A 314 -13.87 -8.92 -18.14
C ASP A 314 -12.85 -9.88 -18.75
N ARG A 315 -11.68 -9.38 -19.19
CA ARG A 315 -10.60 -10.23 -19.71
C ARG A 315 -10.04 -11.22 -18.68
N ALA A 316 -9.85 -10.79 -17.44
CA ALA A 316 -9.41 -11.66 -16.36
C ALA A 316 -10.44 -12.76 -16.07
N ALA A 317 -11.73 -12.42 -16.08
CA ALA A 317 -12.82 -13.39 -15.90
C ALA A 317 -12.89 -14.38 -17.06
N ASP A 318 -12.80 -13.89 -18.31
CA ASP A 318 -12.78 -14.73 -19.51
C ASP A 318 -11.61 -15.72 -19.49
N ALA A 319 -10.43 -15.27 -19.07
CA ALA A 319 -9.25 -16.14 -18.91
C ALA A 319 -9.47 -17.22 -17.84
N LEU A 320 -10.03 -16.86 -16.68
CA LEU A 320 -10.34 -17.83 -15.63
C LEU A 320 -11.40 -18.85 -16.07
N ALA A 321 -12.36 -18.45 -16.89
CA ALA A 321 -13.38 -19.36 -17.42
C ALA A 321 -12.81 -20.44 -18.36
N GLN A 322 -11.58 -20.27 -18.88
CA GLN A 322 -10.89 -21.30 -19.67
C GLN A 322 -10.12 -22.30 -18.81
N VAL A 323 -9.98 -22.06 -17.50
CA VAL A 323 -9.27 -22.97 -16.60
C VAL A 323 -10.17 -24.13 -16.24
N MET A 324 -9.82 -25.33 -16.74
CA MET A 324 -10.49 -26.56 -16.37
C MET A 324 -10.11 -26.94 -14.94
N ILE A 325 -11.10 -26.97 -14.04
CA ILE A 325 -10.94 -27.52 -12.70
C ILE A 325 -11.31 -29.01 -12.77
N PRO A 326 -10.39 -29.94 -12.42
CA PRO A 326 -10.70 -31.37 -12.39
C PRO A 326 -11.87 -31.66 -11.44
N GLU A 327 -12.79 -32.54 -11.83
CA GLU A 327 -13.92 -32.97 -10.98
C GLU A 327 -13.45 -33.71 -9.71
N ALA A 328 -12.27 -34.35 -9.77
CA ALA A 328 -11.60 -34.96 -8.63
C ALA A 328 -10.22 -34.31 -8.45
N LEU A 329 -9.98 -33.75 -7.27
CA LEU A 329 -8.67 -33.21 -6.90
C LEU A 329 -7.85 -34.35 -6.29
N ASP A 330 -6.81 -34.80 -7.00
CA ASP A 330 -5.81 -35.71 -6.46
C ASP A 330 -4.96 -34.95 -5.42
N TYR A 331 -5.39 -34.98 -4.16
CA TYR A 331 -4.52 -34.61 -3.06
C TYR A 331 -3.56 -35.77 -2.77
N PRO A 332 -2.24 -35.51 -2.61
CA PRO A 332 -1.32 -36.54 -2.16
C PRO A 332 -1.80 -37.10 -0.81
N ALA A 333 -1.86 -38.43 -0.72
CA ALA A 333 -2.19 -39.17 0.49
C ALA A 333 -1.13 -38.99 1.59
#